data_AF-A0A929SUY7-F1
#
_entry.id   AF-A0A929SUY7-F1
#
_cell.length_a   1.000
_cell.length_b   1.000
_cell.length_c   1.000
_cell.angle_alpha   90.00
_cell.angle_beta   90.00
_cell.angle_gamma   90.00
#
_symmetry.space_group_name_H-M   'P 1'
#
loop_
_entity.id
_entity.type
_entity.pdbx_description
1 polymer ?
#
loop_
_entity_poly.entity_id
_entity_poly.type
_entity_poly.pdbx_seq_one_letter_code
_entity_poly.pdbx_strand_id
1 'polypeptide(L)'
;MKKIENMNYNELIEERKELEKFIIRLIVRTPKENIKINKILRGENNRILSYSPFSINKFSSIFMSDILRWRYHQLSEEIHKYYDGRAKIQNKIEEIYGYPIKDKYIHLFFEEVFKDYNTYKKYCNKNNKKIVKIEKFNRICNLIEKWRKLSADMHYKMTLSEKRKLKKIFEHSNK
;
A
#
# COMPACT_ATOMS: atom_id res chain seq x y z
N MET A 1 -9.26 -2.42 22.85
CA MET A 1 -9.11 -1.58 21.63
C MET A 1 -10.10 -0.43 21.75
N LYS A 2 -9.66 0.81 21.53
CA LYS A 2 -10.55 1.98 21.58
C LYS A 2 -11.52 1.92 20.39
N LYS A 3 -12.76 2.38 20.57
CA LYS A 3 -13.73 2.44 19.45
C LYS A 3 -13.21 3.38 18.36
N ILE A 4 -13.41 3.00 17.10
CA ILE A 4 -12.89 3.74 15.94
C ILE A 4 -13.45 5.16 15.88
N GLU A 5 -14.74 5.33 16.20
CA GLU A 5 -15.43 6.62 16.27
C GLU A 5 -14.76 7.64 17.21
N ASN A 6 -13.99 7.15 18.20
CA ASN A 6 -13.30 7.98 19.18
C ASN A 6 -11.84 8.25 18.80
N MET A 7 -11.37 7.76 17.66
CA MET A 7 -9.97 7.89 17.24
C MET A 7 -9.76 9.11 16.34
N ASN A 8 -8.70 9.86 16.60
CA ASN A 8 -8.23 10.84 15.64
C ASN A 8 -7.40 10.17 14.52
N TYR A 9 -7.11 10.93 13.47
CA TYR A 9 -6.38 10.45 12.29
C TYR A 9 -5.05 9.74 12.62
N ASN A 10 -4.27 10.30 13.55
CA ASN A 10 -2.98 9.72 13.92
C ASN A 10 -3.17 8.43 14.73
N GLU A 11 -4.15 8.38 15.64
CA GLU A 11 -4.49 7.17 16.38
C GLU A 11 -4.90 6.03 15.44
N LEU A 12 -5.70 6.33 14.40
CA LEU A 12 -6.10 5.33 13.39
C LEU A 12 -4.90 4.74 12.64
N ILE A 13 -3.97 5.61 12.19
CA ILE A 13 -2.77 5.17 11.48
C ILE A 13 -1.86 4.34 12.40
N GLU A 14 -1.62 4.80 13.62
CA GLU A 14 -0.73 4.11 14.55
C GLU A 14 -1.31 2.76 14.96
N GLU A 15 -2.62 2.65 15.20
CA GLU A 15 -3.21 1.34 15.47
C GLU A 15 -3.09 0.39 14.26
N ARG A 16 -3.29 0.91 13.04
CA ARG A 16 -3.09 0.12 11.82
C ARG A 16 -1.64 -0.39 11.71
N LYS A 17 -0.66 0.47 12.00
CA LYS A 17 0.77 0.09 12.00
C LYS A 17 1.08 -0.94 13.09
N GLU A 18 0.50 -0.81 14.28
CA GLU A 18 0.72 -1.79 15.35
C GLU A 18 0.14 -3.18 15.00
N LEU A 19 -0.97 -3.25 14.27
CA LEU A 19 -1.47 -4.53 13.73
C LEU A 19 -0.51 -5.16 12.72
N GLU A 20 0.04 -4.36 11.80
CA GLU A 20 1.03 -4.85 10.83
C GLU A 20 2.32 -5.30 11.52
N LYS A 21 2.80 -4.52 12.49
CA LYS A 21 3.96 -4.84 13.32
C LYS A 21 3.75 -6.09 14.12
N PHE A 22 2.55 -6.28 14.68
CA PHE A 22 2.18 -7.52 15.38
C PHE A 22 2.32 -8.74 14.46
N ILE A 23 1.81 -8.66 13.22
CA ILE A 23 1.96 -9.73 12.23
C ILE A 23 3.44 -10.01 11.93
N ILE A 24 4.25 -8.96 11.70
CA ILE A 24 5.70 -9.14 11.49
C ILE A 24 6.37 -9.81 12.69
N ARG A 25 6.02 -9.40 13.91
CA ARG A 25 6.56 -10.00 15.14
C ARG A 25 6.17 -11.46 15.27
N LEU A 26 4.95 -11.85 14.89
CA LEU A 26 4.55 -13.26 14.86
C LEU A 26 5.45 -14.06 13.90
N ILE A 27 5.57 -13.61 12.65
CA ILE A 27 6.44 -14.25 11.64
C ILE A 27 7.88 -14.37 12.15
N VAL A 28 8.41 -13.30 12.72
CA VAL A 28 9.81 -13.21 13.17
C VAL A 28 10.04 -13.99 14.46
N ARG A 29 9.03 -14.31 15.26
CA ARG A 29 9.18 -15.14 16.47
C ARG A 29 8.98 -16.62 16.20
N THR A 30 8.16 -16.98 15.21
CA THR A 30 7.94 -18.37 14.83
C THR A 30 9.22 -18.99 14.25
N PRO A 31 9.63 -20.19 14.69
CA PRO A 31 10.69 -20.96 14.04
C PRO A 31 10.38 -21.14 12.55
N LYS A 32 11.39 -21.00 11.68
CA LYS A 32 11.20 -20.99 10.22
C LYS A 32 10.62 -22.31 9.71
N GLU A 33 10.84 -23.39 10.44
CA GLU A 33 10.35 -24.74 10.15
C GLU A 33 8.82 -24.84 10.32
N ASN A 34 8.25 -23.97 11.15
CA ASN A 34 6.82 -23.98 11.51
C ASN A 34 6.01 -22.93 10.74
N ILE A 35 6.62 -22.25 9.76
CA ILE A 35 5.95 -21.22 8.99
C ILE A 35 6.38 -21.29 7.52
N LYS A 36 5.39 -21.24 6.63
CA LYS A 36 5.60 -21.09 5.19
C LYS A 36 5.25 -19.67 4.76
N ILE A 37 6.12 -19.03 4.00
CA ILE A 37 5.87 -17.76 3.31
C ILE A 37 5.95 -18.02 1.81
N ASN A 38 4.84 -17.83 1.12
CA ASN A 38 4.71 -18.12 -0.32
C ASN A 38 5.03 -16.89 -1.18
N LYS A 39 4.95 -15.67 -0.61
CA LYS A 39 5.24 -14.44 -1.34
C LYS A 39 5.70 -13.32 -0.42
N ILE A 40 6.83 -12.71 -0.75
CA ILE A 40 7.24 -11.42 -0.16
C ILE A 40 6.62 -10.27 -0.96
N LEU A 41 5.89 -9.41 -0.27
CA LEU A 41 5.30 -8.20 -0.87
C LEU A 41 6.36 -7.10 -1.05
N ARG A 42 6.34 -6.47 -2.23
CA ARG A 42 7.25 -5.38 -2.59
C ARG A 42 6.45 -4.19 -3.10
N GLY A 43 6.83 -3.00 -2.67
CA GLY A 43 6.31 -1.73 -3.16
C GLY A 43 7.36 -0.99 -3.99
N GLU A 44 7.21 0.33 -4.05
CA GLU A 44 8.13 1.23 -4.76
C GLU A 44 9.59 1.00 -4.36
N ASN A 45 10.49 1.07 -5.35
CA ASN A 45 11.94 0.83 -5.21
C ASN A 45 12.28 -0.52 -4.55
N ASN A 46 11.48 -1.56 -4.83
CA ASN A 46 11.64 -2.90 -4.26
C ASN A 46 11.61 -2.96 -2.72
N ARG A 47 11.05 -1.93 -2.06
CA ARG A 47 10.87 -1.90 -0.60
C ARG A 47 9.97 -3.05 -0.18
N ILE A 48 10.46 -3.89 0.73
CA ILE A 48 9.66 -4.96 1.32
C ILE A 48 8.56 -4.34 2.18
N LEU A 49 7.32 -4.70 1.90
CA LEU A 49 6.11 -4.22 2.60
C LEU A 49 5.77 -5.13 3.78
N SER A 50 5.14 -4.56 4.80
CA SER A 50 4.49 -5.31 5.87
C SER A 50 3.29 -6.10 5.30
N TYR A 51 2.75 -7.01 6.12
CA TYR A 51 1.53 -7.72 5.78
C TYR A 51 0.34 -7.10 6.51
N SER A 52 -0.79 -7.02 5.82
CA SER A 52 -2.10 -6.86 6.45
C SER A 52 -2.62 -8.23 6.88
N PRO A 53 -3.64 -8.29 7.75
CA PRO A 53 -4.28 -9.57 8.12
C PRO A 53 -4.77 -10.37 6.89
N PHE A 54 -5.24 -9.68 5.85
CA PHE A 54 -5.63 -10.34 4.61
C PHE A 54 -4.41 -10.93 3.87
N SER A 55 -3.35 -10.13 3.70
CA SER A 55 -2.22 -10.58 2.89
C SER A 55 -1.41 -11.66 3.56
N ILE A 56 -1.30 -11.69 4.90
CA ILE A 56 -0.62 -12.78 5.59
C ILE A 56 -1.37 -14.10 5.47
N ASN A 57 -2.71 -14.10 5.59
CA ASN A 57 -3.52 -15.31 5.40
C ASN A 57 -3.39 -15.86 3.97
N LYS A 58 -3.26 -14.97 2.99
CA LYS A 58 -3.15 -15.35 1.57
C LYS A 58 -1.76 -15.87 1.21
N PHE A 59 -0.71 -15.30 1.79
CA PHE A 59 0.68 -15.52 1.35
C PHE A 59 1.54 -16.26 2.38
N SER A 60 0.93 -16.84 3.42
CA SER A 60 1.64 -17.64 4.41
C SER A 60 0.76 -18.75 4.99
N SER A 61 1.37 -19.61 5.80
CA SER A 61 0.65 -20.58 6.63
C SER A 61 0.10 -20.01 7.94
N ILE A 62 0.31 -18.72 8.23
CA ILE A 62 -0.29 -18.06 9.41
C ILE A 62 -1.75 -17.72 9.11
N PHE A 63 -2.61 -18.02 10.08
CA PHE A 63 -4.01 -17.59 10.07
C PHE A 63 -4.27 -16.47 11.08
N MET A 64 -4.74 -15.34 10.59
CA MET A 64 -5.26 -14.22 11.36
C MET A 64 -6.77 -14.30 11.46
N SER A 65 -7.29 -14.14 12.68
CA SER A 65 -8.73 -14.19 12.96
C SER A 65 -9.50 -13.09 12.23
N ASP A 66 -10.79 -13.37 12.00
CA ASP A 66 -11.68 -12.41 11.35
C ASP A 66 -11.83 -11.11 12.13
N ILE A 67 -11.76 -11.14 13.46
CA ILE A 67 -11.78 -9.94 14.30
C ILE A 67 -10.66 -8.96 13.90
N LEU A 68 -9.44 -9.46 13.71
CA LEU A 68 -8.29 -8.63 13.34
C LEU A 68 -8.36 -8.18 11.87
N ARG A 69 -8.92 -9.02 10.99
CA ARG A 69 -9.19 -8.65 9.60
C ARG A 69 -10.21 -7.52 9.49
N TRP A 70 -11.33 -7.65 10.20
CA TRP A 70 -12.39 -6.64 10.25
C TRP A 70 -11.87 -5.35 10.86
N ARG A 71 -11.10 -5.44 11.95
CA ARG A 71 -10.48 -4.24 12.53
C ARG A 71 -9.61 -3.51 11.53
N TYR A 72 -8.69 -4.23 10.87
CA TYR A 72 -7.79 -3.62 9.91
C TYR A 72 -8.55 -2.99 8.74
N HIS A 73 -9.60 -3.67 8.27
CA HIS A 73 -10.48 -3.13 7.22
C HIS A 73 -11.14 -1.82 7.66
N GLN A 74 -11.78 -1.80 8.84
CA GLN A 74 -12.43 -0.58 9.34
C GLN A 74 -11.44 0.58 9.55
N LEU A 75 -10.25 0.30 10.10
CA LEU A 75 -9.19 1.32 10.22
C LEU A 75 -8.82 1.88 8.83
N SER A 76 -8.66 1.00 7.83
CA SER A 76 -8.33 1.43 6.47
C SER A 76 -9.44 2.28 5.84
N GLU A 77 -10.71 1.90 6.03
CA GLU A 77 -11.85 2.66 5.52
C GLU A 77 -11.93 4.05 6.16
N GLU A 78 -11.83 4.15 7.48
CA GLU A 78 -11.87 5.46 8.16
C GLU A 78 -10.70 6.35 7.76
N ILE A 79 -9.49 5.81 7.68
CA ILE A 79 -8.31 6.56 7.22
C ILE A 79 -8.54 7.13 5.82
N HIS A 80 -9.23 6.41 4.93
CA HIS A 80 -9.53 6.86 3.57
C HIS A 80 -10.58 7.97 3.49
N LYS A 81 -11.34 8.24 4.55
CA LYS A 81 -12.28 9.38 4.60
C LYS A 81 -11.59 10.72 4.84
N TYR A 82 -10.37 10.72 5.37
CA TYR A 82 -9.65 11.95 5.68
C TYR A 82 -9.05 12.59 4.42
N TYR A 83 -9.16 13.92 4.33
CA TYR A 83 -8.46 14.72 3.32
C TYR A 83 -6.98 14.92 3.70
N ASP A 84 -6.23 13.83 3.62
CA ASP A 84 -4.82 13.77 3.99
C ASP A 84 -3.88 14.31 2.89
N GLY A 85 -2.57 14.18 3.11
CA GLY A 85 -1.57 14.57 2.12
C GLY A 85 -1.68 13.81 0.79
N ARG A 86 -2.17 12.58 0.79
CA ARG A 86 -2.38 11.79 -0.43
C ARG A 86 -3.56 12.34 -1.22
N ALA A 87 -4.67 12.67 -0.56
CA ALA A 87 -5.83 13.29 -1.20
C ALA A 87 -5.48 14.66 -1.81
N LYS A 88 -4.69 15.47 -1.10
CA LYS A 88 -4.16 16.75 -1.65
C LYS A 88 -3.31 16.56 -2.90
N ILE A 89 -2.49 15.51 -2.94
CA ILE A 89 -1.67 15.20 -4.12
C ILE A 89 -2.53 14.67 -5.27
N GLN A 90 -3.50 13.80 -4.98
CA GLN A 90 -4.46 13.32 -5.97
C GLN A 90 -5.20 14.49 -6.64
N ASN A 91 -5.72 15.44 -5.87
CA ASN A 91 -6.40 16.61 -6.43
C ASN A 91 -5.49 17.41 -7.38
N LYS A 92 -4.23 17.62 -7.01
CA LYS A 92 -3.24 18.27 -7.88
C LYS A 92 -2.95 17.47 -9.16
N ILE A 93 -2.95 16.14 -9.08
CA ILE A 93 -2.81 15.28 -10.26
C ILE A 93 -4.02 15.46 -11.16
N GLU A 94 -5.24 15.41 -10.61
CA GLU A 94 -6.49 15.58 -11.35
C GLU A 94 -6.60 16.97 -12.01
N GLU A 95 -6.14 18.03 -11.35
CA GLU A 95 -6.04 19.38 -11.92
C GLU A 95 -5.13 19.44 -13.16
N ILE A 96 -3.95 18.81 -13.09
CA ILE A 96 -3.00 18.79 -14.22
C ILE A 96 -3.51 17.87 -15.34
N TYR A 97 -4.08 16.73 -14.96
CA TYR A 97 -4.60 15.70 -15.85
C TYR A 97 -5.88 16.13 -16.56
N GLY A 98 -6.71 16.96 -15.91
CA GLY A 98 -7.96 17.51 -16.43
C GLY A 98 -9.18 16.60 -16.27
N TYR A 99 -9.06 15.48 -15.57
CA TYR A 99 -10.16 14.52 -15.35
C TYR A 99 -10.12 13.96 -13.92
N PRO A 100 -11.29 13.72 -13.31
CA PRO A 100 -11.36 13.03 -12.03
C PRO A 100 -10.96 11.56 -12.18
N ILE A 101 -10.23 11.02 -11.21
CA ILE A 101 -9.85 9.61 -11.15
C ILE A 101 -10.87 8.89 -10.27
N LYS A 102 -11.78 8.15 -10.92
CA LYS A 102 -12.87 7.43 -10.23
C LYS A 102 -12.48 6.02 -9.76
N ASP A 103 -11.22 5.63 -9.93
CA ASP A 103 -10.77 4.27 -9.60
C ASP A 103 -10.75 4.02 -8.10
N LYS A 104 -11.43 2.94 -7.69
CA LYS A 104 -11.47 2.45 -6.30
C LYS A 104 -10.06 2.16 -5.75
N TYR A 105 -9.11 1.87 -6.64
CA TYR A 105 -7.72 1.58 -6.31
C TYR A 105 -6.78 2.51 -7.07
N ILE A 106 -6.71 3.77 -6.65
CA ILE A 106 -5.90 4.81 -7.30
C ILE A 106 -4.42 4.41 -7.51
N HIS A 107 -3.85 3.61 -6.61
CA HIS A 107 -2.49 3.11 -6.76
C HIS A 107 -2.31 2.21 -8.00
N LEU A 108 -3.31 1.40 -8.35
CA LEU A 108 -3.31 0.59 -9.57
C LEU A 108 -3.46 1.49 -10.79
N PHE A 109 -4.36 2.46 -10.75
CA PHE A 109 -4.50 3.44 -11.82
C PHE A 109 -3.18 4.17 -12.11
N PHE A 110 -2.47 4.61 -11.08
CA PHE A 110 -1.15 5.22 -11.23
C PHE A 110 -0.11 4.27 -11.84
N GLU A 111 -0.11 3.00 -11.45
CA GLU A 111 0.81 1.99 -11.98
C GLU A 111 0.51 1.62 -13.44
N GLU A 112 -0.77 1.49 -13.80
CA GLU A 112 -1.20 1.04 -15.12
C GLU A 112 -1.18 2.18 -16.15
N VAL A 113 -1.61 3.39 -15.77
CA VAL A 113 -1.80 4.50 -16.71
C VAL A 113 -0.56 5.38 -16.83
N PHE A 114 0.12 5.66 -15.71
CA PHE A 114 1.27 6.58 -15.68
C PHE A 114 2.61 5.86 -15.65
N LYS A 115 2.66 4.60 -16.11
CA LYS A 115 3.90 3.80 -16.24
C LYS A 115 4.94 4.50 -17.12
N ASP A 116 4.51 4.95 -18.28
CA ASP A 116 5.31 5.65 -19.27
C ASP A 116 4.39 6.47 -20.18
N TYR A 117 4.96 7.42 -20.92
CA TYR A 117 4.16 8.34 -21.71
C TYR A 117 3.39 7.67 -22.86
N ASN A 118 3.90 6.57 -23.41
CA ASN A 118 3.21 5.83 -24.48
C ASN A 118 2.01 5.06 -23.94
N THR A 119 2.16 4.42 -22.79
CA THR A 119 1.06 3.77 -22.07
C THR A 119 -0.04 4.78 -21.71
N TYR A 120 0.35 5.95 -21.19
CA TYR A 120 -0.56 7.06 -20.91
C TYR A 120 -1.31 7.54 -22.17
N LYS A 121 -0.60 7.73 -23.28
CA LYS A 121 -1.23 8.12 -24.57
C LYS A 121 -2.24 7.08 -25.05
N LYS A 122 -1.90 5.79 -25.00
CA LYS A 122 -2.80 4.70 -25.37
C LYS A 122 -4.05 4.72 -24.51
N TYR A 123 -3.90 4.88 -23.18
CA TYR A 123 -5.03 5.03 -22.28
C TYR A 123 -5.90 6.24 -22.64
N CYS A 124 -5.30 7.40 -22.92
CA CYS A 124 -6.06 8.60 -23.26
C CYS A 124 -6.83 8.44 -24.58
N ASN A 125 -6.19 7.90 -25.62
CA ASN A 125 -6.84 7.64 -26.91
C ASN A 125 -8.00 6.67 -26.77
N LYS A 126 -7.81 5.56 -26.04
CA LYS A 126 -8.87 4.56 -25.80
C LYS A 126 -10.08 5.16 -25.08
N ASN A 127 -9.87 6.15 -24.22
CA ASN A 127 -10.92 6.77 -23.40
C ASN A 127 -11.36 8.15 -23.92
N ASN A 128 -10.96 8.52 -25.14
CA ASN A 128 -11.23 9.83 -25.74
C ASN A 128 -10.88 11.03 -24.82
N LYS A 129 -9.72 10.95 -24.15
CA LYS A 129 -9.21 11.98 -23.24
C LYS A 129 -8.12 12.80 -23.90
N LYS A 130 -8.06 14.09 -23.55
CA LYS A 130 -7.01 15.00 -24.01
C LYS A 130 -5.66 14.58 -23.41
N ILE A 131 -4.69 14.34 -24.29
CA ILE A 131 -3.31 14.03 -23.91
C ILE A 131 -2.62 15.31 -23.43
N VAL A 132 -2.08 15.30 -22.21
CA VAL A 132 -1.25 16.40 -21.72
C VAL A 132 0.15 16.35 -22.33
N LYS A 133 0.83 17.50 -22.43
CA LYS A 133 2.24 17.58 -22.87
C LYS A 133 3.15 16.77 -21.94
N ILE A 134 4.27 16.30 -22.47
CA ILE A 134 5.26 15.49 -21.73
C ILE A 134 5.74 16.17 -20.43
N GLU A 135 5.89 17.50 -20.42
CA GLU A 135 6.26 18.26 -19.22
C GLU A 135 5.22 18.11 -18.09
N LYS A 136 3.93 18.19 -18.43
CA LYS A 136 2.84 17.99 -17.47
C LYS A 136 2.76 16.53 -17.01
N PHE A 137 2.99 15.58 -17.93
CA PHE A 137 3.10 14.17 -17.60
C PHE A 137 4.20 13.92 -16.57
N ASN A 138 5.40 14.46 -16.79
CA ASN A 138 6.52 14.32 -15.85
C ASN A 138 6.19 14.94 -14.48
N ARG A 139 5.49 16.09 -14.45
CA ARG A 139 5.00 16.69 -13.20
C ARG A 139 4.02 15.77 -12.47
N ILE A 140 3.12 15.11 -13.20
CA ILE A 140 2.21 14.11 -12.62
C ILE A 140 3.00 12.94 -12.05
N CYS A 141 3.97 12.38 -12.78
CA CYS A 141 4.81 11.28 -12.28
C CYS A 141 5.55 11.64 -10.98
N ASN A 142 6.09 12.86 -10.89
CA ASN A 142 6.72 13.36 -9.65
C ASN A 142 5.72 13.49 -8.48
N LEU A 143 4.47 13.85 -8.76
CA LEU A 143 3.41 13.87 -7.76
C LEU A 143 3.02 12.45 -7.31
N ILE A 144 2.91 11.51 -8.25
CA ILE A 144 2.65 10.10 -7.96
C ILE A 144 3.75 9.52 -7.06
N GLU A 145 5.01 9.84 -7.30
CA GLU A 145 6.12 9.40 -6.43
C GLU A 145 5.96 9.96 -5.00
N LYS A 146 5.58 11.24 -4.86
CA LYS A 146 5.28 11.84 -3.55
C LYS A 146 4.08 11.16 -2.88
N TRP A 147 3.03 10.85 -3.64
CA TRP A 147 1.85 10.13 -3.16
C TRP A 147 2.23 8.75 -2.62
N ARG A 148 3.08 8.01 -3.34
CA ARG A 148 3.55 6.67 -2.96
C ARG A 148 4.39 6.70 -1.69
N LYS A 149 5.25 7.71 -1.52
CA LYS A 149 6.00 7.94 -0.26
C LYS A 149 5.05 8.12 0.92
N LEU A 150 4.07 9.01 0.80
CA LEU A 150 3.06 9.22 1.85
C LEU A 150 2.27 7.95 2.14
N SER A 151 1.84 7.23 1.12
CA SER A 151 1.15 5.94 1.28
C SER A 151 1.99 4.94 2.06
N ALA A 152 3.28 4.81 1.71
CA ALA A 152 4.20 3.89 2.38
C ALA A 152 4.46 4.25 3.86
N ASP A 153 4.37 5.52 4.23
CA ASP A 153 4.58 6.00 5.61
C ASP A 153 3.39 5.75 6.53
N MET A 154 2.24 5.42 5.95
CA MET A 154 1.05 5.01 6.71
C MET A 154 1.08 3.51 7.08
N HIS A 155 2.09 2.78 6.62
CA HIS A 155 2.29 1.36 6.91
C HIS A 155 3.52 1.16 7.81
N TYR A 156 3.53 0.04 8.52
CA TYR A 156 4.63 -0.32 9.39
C TYR A 156 5.92 -0.52 8.58
N LYS A 157 6.96 0.23 8.95
CA LYS A 157 8.29 0.12 8.35
C LYS A 157 9.12 -0.92 9.10
N MET A 158 9.22 -2.11 8.52
CA MET A 158 10.09 -3.16 9.05
C MET A 158 11.55 -2.71 9.16
N THR A 159 12.18 -3.15 10.25
CA THR A 159 13.62 -3.05 10.50
C THR A 159 14.42 -3.93 9.53
N LEU A 160 15.73 -3.67 9.44
CA LEU A 160 16.63 -4.51 8.64
C LEU A 160 16.69 -5.95 9.14
N SER A 161 16.63 -6.15 10.46
CA SER A 161 16.64 -7.49 11.07
C SER A 161 15.41 -8.29 10.68
N GLU A 162 14.21 -7.70 10.81
CA GLU A 162 12.95 -8.34 10.43
C GLU A 162 12.94 -8.71 8.94
N LYS A 163 13.39 -7.81 8.07
CA LYS A 163 13.51 -8.07 6.63
C LYS A 163 14.43 -9.24 6.32
N ARG A 164 15.59 -9.33 6.99
CA ARG A 164 16.54 -10.44 6.81
C ARG A 164 15.92 -11.76 7.26
N LYS A 165 15.22 -11.79 8.41
CA LYS A 165 14.57 -13.01 8.90
C LYS A 165 13.44 -13.45 7.97
N LEU A 166 12.60 -12.52 7.51
CA LEU A 166 11.54 -12.81 6.53
C LEU A 166 12.09 -13.44 5.25
N LYS A 167 13.21 -12.91 4.70
CA LYS A 167 13.88 -13.51 3.53
C LYS A 167 14.34 -14.94 3.78
N LYS A 168 14.99 -15.20 4.92
CA LYS A 168 15.45 -16.56 5.28
C LYS A 168 14.29 -17.55 5.38
N ILE A 169 13.15 -17.13 5.96
CA ILE A 169 11.94 -17.96 6.04
C ILE A 169 11.40 -18.23 4.64
N PHE A 170 11.30 -17.20 3.79
CA PHE A 170 10.84 -17.34 2.41
C PHE A 170 11.73 -18.28 1.59
N GLU A 171 13.05 -18.14 1.68
CA GLU A 171 14.00 -19.05 1.03
C GLU A 171 13.84 -20.49 1.52
N HIS A 172 13.61 -20.71 2.82
CA HIS A 172 13.35 -22.04 3.36
C HIS A 172 12.01 -22.63 2.89
N SER A 173 10.99 -21.79 2.72
CA SER A 173 9.64 -22.22 2.28
C SER A 173 9.59 -22.66 0.82
N ASN A 174 10.54 -22.19 -0.01
CA ASN A 174 10.61 -22.46 -1.44
C ASN A 174 11.81 -23.34 -1.83
N LYS A 175 12.38 -24.06 -0.85
CA LYS A 175 13.27 -25.20 -1.09
C LYS A 175 12.42 -26.47 -1.15
#